data_AF-A0A4V2XV57-F1
#
_entry.id   AF-A0A4V2XV57-F1
#
_cell.length_a   1.000
_cell.length_b   1.000
_cell.length_c   1.000
_cell.angle_alpha   90.00
_cell.angle_beta   90.00
_cell.angle_gamma   90.00
#
_symmetry.space_group_name_H-M   'P 1'
#
loop_
_entity.id
_entity.type
_entity.pdbx_description
1 polymer ?
#
loop_
_entity_poly.entity_id
_entity_poly.type
_entity_poly.pdbx_seq_one_letter_code
_entity_poly.pdbx_strand_id
1 'polypeptide(L)'
;MATRHLAHRRADPVGIDLSPRMCAIARRTTSLPYAAADMTAPPIRSGSVSGILCWYAVIHLDGPRRNAAYAEFARVLRQGGHALLGFHTSDTDTQPGQAKTLTDWWDQPVDLTFRLLDPAAETAALAQAGLDLVARLDRTPHTAVEHPSQRSYLLVRRSAPDLRRRLTATRHPTPC
;
A
#
# COMPACT_ATOMS: atom_id res chain seq x y z
N MET A 1 -7.24 -9.93 12.90
CA MET A 1 -6.76 -9.68 11.52
C MET A 1 -7.73 -8.77 10.80
N ALA A 2 -7.23 -7.85 9.97
CA ALA A 2 -8.05 -6.84 9.29
C ALA A 2 -9.06 -7.44 8.29
N THR A 3 -8.69 -8.48 7.56
CA THR A 3 -9.58 -9.24 6.66
C THR A 3 -10.81 -9.79 7.38
N ARG A 4 -10.64 -10.47 8.52
CA ARG A 4 -11.75 -10.95 9.35
C ARG A 4 -12.67 -9.79 9.78
N HIS A 5 -12.09 -8.66 10.18
CA HIS A 5 -12.88 -7.47 10.51
C HIS A 5 -13.71 -6.97 9.32
N LEU A 6 -13.13 -6.90 8.12
CA LEU A 6 -13.83 -6.51 6.89
C LEU A 6 -14.95 -7.49 6.54
N ALA A 7 -14.71 -8.80 6.66
CA ALA A 7 -15.73 -9.83 6.44
C ALA A 7 -16.91 -9.69 7.42
N HIS A 8 -16.65 -9.42 8.70
CA HIS A 8 -17.72 -9.12 9.68
C HIS A 8 -18.52 -7.86 9.32
N ARG A 9 -17.95 -6.95 8.53
CA ARG A 9 -18.63 -5.77 7.98
C ARG A 9 -19.24 -6.03 6.59
N ARG A 10 -19.42 -7.29 6.22
CA ARG A 10 -20.04 -7.76 4.97
C ARG A 10 -19.28 -7.38 3.69
N ALA A 11 -17.98 -7.09 3.80
CA ALA A 11 -17.11 -7.09 2.63
C ALA A 11 -16.72 -8.53 2.25
N ASP A 12 -16.19 -8.71 1.04
CA ASP A 12 -15.63 -9.97 0.54
C ASP A 12 -14.11 -9.85 0.35
N PRO A 13 -13.32 -9.91 1.43
CA PRO A 13 -11.89 -9.64 1.37
C PRO A 13 -11.09 -10.86 0.92
N VAL A 14 -10.07 -10.61 0.08
CA VAL A 14 -8.96 -11.53 -0.16
C VAL A 14 -7.68 -10.96 0.45
N GLY A 15 -6.85 -11.81 1.05
CA GLY A 15 -5.54 -11.42 1.53
C GLY A 15 -4.41 -11.89 0.60
N ILE A 16 -3.36 -11.08 0.50
CA ILE A 16 -2.10 -11.48 -0.14
C ILE A 16 -0.94 -11.30 0.83
N ASP A 17 0.06 -12.16 0.73
CA ASP A 17 1.32 -12.06 1.46
C ASP A 17 2.42 -12.70 0.61
N LEU A 18 3.68 -12.28 0.76
CA LEU A 18 4.80 -12.94 0.08
C LEU A 18 5.07 -14.34 0.64
N SER A 19 4.69 -14.60 1.90
CA SER A 19 4.93 -15.86 2.60
C SER A 19 3.79 -16.85 2.41
N PRO A 20 4.02 -17.99 1.72
CA PRO A 20 3.02 -19.05 1.62
C PRO A 20 2.59 -19.59 2.99
N ARG A 21 3.51 -19.60 3.97
CA ARG A 21 3.23 -20.05 5.34
C ARG A 21 2.27 -19.11 6.05
N MET A 22 2.45 -17.79 5.92
CA MET A 22 1.53 -16.80 6.48
C MET A 22 0.14 -16.93 5.86
N CYS A 23 0.05 -17.08 4.53
CA CYS A 23 -1.24 -17.33 3.86
C CYS A 23 -1.91 -18.62 4.35
N ALA A 24 -1.16 -19.69 4.61
CA ALA A 24 -1.71 -20.94 5.13
C ALA A 24 -2.25 -20.79 6.56
N ILE A 25 -1.54 -20.08 7.43
CA ILE A 25 -2.00 -19.74 8.79
C ILE A 25 -3.26 -18.87 8.73
N ALA A 26 -3.25 -17.83 7.90
CA ALA A 26 -4.36 -16.91 7.78
C ALA A 26 -5.64 -17.60 7.27
N ARG A 27 -5.52 -18.50 6.28
CA ARG A 27 -6.65 -19.34 5.81
C ARG A 27 -7.24 -20.19 6.93
N ARG A 28 -6.40 -20.91 7.69
CA ARG A 28 -6.88 -21.76 8.80
C ARG A 28 -7.56 -20.95 9.91
N THR A 29 -7.03 -19.77 10.19
CA THR A 29 -7.50 -18.96 11.33
C THR A 29 -8.64 -18.01 10.99
N THR A 30 -8.99 -17.80 9.72
CA THR A 30 -10.06 -16.87 9.34
C THR A 30 -11.10 -17.47 8.40
N SER A 31 -10.81 -18.59 7.77
CA SER A 31 -11.64 -19.21 6.72
C SER A 31 -11.88 -18.30 5.50
N LEU A 32 -11.04 -17.28 5.30
CA LEU A 32 -11.08 -16.36 4.16
C LEU A 32 -10.06 -16.72 3.08
N PRO A 33 -10.22 -16.26 1.82
CA PRO A 33 -9.27 -16.54 0.76
C PRO A 33 -7.95 -15.77 0.96
N TYR A 34 -6.83 -16.48 0.84
CA TYR A 34 -5.49 -15.89 0.80
C TYR A 34 -4.64 -16.55 -0.28
N ALA A 35 -3.79 -15.74 -0.94
CA ALA A 35 -2.82 -16.20 -1.92
C ALA A 35 -1.42 -15.68 -1.61
N ALA A 36 -0.40 -16.51 -1.84
CA ALA A 36 0.98 -16.04 -1.83
C ALA A 36 1.24 -15.25 -3.11
N ALA A 37 1.57 -13.97 -2.99
CA ALA A 37 1.77 -13.09 -4.15
C ALA A 37 2.65 -11.88 -3.82
N ASP A 38 3.40 -11.39 -4.80
CA ASP A 38 4.08 -10.11 -4.74
C ASP A 38 3.09 -8.98 -5.05
N MET A 39 3.05 -7.96 -4.18
CA MET A 39 2.21 -6.78 -4.38
C MET A 39 2.66 -5.89 -5.54
N THR A 40 3.87 -6.10 -6.07
CA THR A 40 4.35 -5.42 -7.29
C THR A 40 3.85 -6.09 -8.57
N ALA A 41 3.20 -7.26 -8.49
CA ALA A 41 2.59 -7.95 -9.62
C ALA A 41 1.47 -8.93 -9.15
N PRO A 42 0.45 -8.47 -8.40
CA PRO A 42 -0.56 -9.34 -7.84
C PRO A 42 -1.43 -9.97 -8.94
N PRO A 43 -1.84 -11.25 -8.79
CA PRO A 43 -2.72 -11.95 -9.74
C PRO A 43 -4.19 -11.51 -9.57
N ILE A 44 -4.43 -10.20 -9.56
CA ILE A 44 -5.74 -9.59 -9.38
C ILE A 44 -6.10 -8.84 -10.66
N ARG A 45 -7.34 -9.02 -11.13
CA ARG A 45 -7.82 -8.36 -12.36
C ARG A 45 -7.86 -6.84 -12.18
N SER A 46 -7.56 -6.11 -13.25
CA SER A 46 -7.67 -4.65 -13.28
C SER A 46 -9.09 -4.19 -12.94
N GLY A 47 -9.23 -3.15 -12.12
CA GLY A 47 -10.52 -2.56 -11.76
C GLY A 47 -11.48 -3.47 -10.99
N SER A 48 -11.00 -4.56 -10.37
CA SER A 48 -11.84 -5.59 -9.76
C SER A 48 -12.10 -5.41 -8.26
N VAL A 49 -11.30 -4.59 -7.56
CA VAL A 49 -11.47 -4.39 -6.11
C VAL A 49 -11.95 -2.98 -5.79
N SER A 50 -12.82 -2.83 -4.80
CA SER A 50 -13.32 -1.52 -4.34
C SER A 50 -12.38 -0.83 -3.36
N GLY A 51 -11.51 -1.59 -2.70
CA GLY A 51 -10.65 -1.12 -1.63
C GLY A 51 -9.35 -1.92 -1.50
N ILE A 52 -8.29 -1.28 -1.05
CA ILE A 52 -7.02 -1.91 -0.64
C ILE A 52 -6.71 -1.48 0.79
N LEU A 53 -6.18 -2.42 1.57
CA LEU A 53 -5.62 -2.15 2.90
C LEU A 53 -4.19 -2.65 2.93
N CYS A 54 -3.24 -1.76 3.13
CA CYS A 54 -1.81 -2.07 3.10
C CYS A 54 -1.13 -1.58 4.38
N TRP A 55 -1.08 -2.45 5.39
CA TRP A 55 -0.48 -2.13 6.68
C TRP A 55 0.96 -2.57 6.75
N TYR A 56 1.87 -1.59 6.86
CA TYR A 56 3.30 -1.78 7.14
C TYR A 56 4.00 -2.75 6.19
N ALA A 57 3.55 -2.84 4.94
CA ALA A 57 4.08 -3.79 3.97
C ALA A 57 4.99 -3.12 2.94
N VAL A 58 4.61 -1.94 2.44
CA VAL A 58 5.40 -1.17 1.46
C VAL A 58 6.74 -0.66 2.00
N ILE A 59 6.92 -0.65 3.32
CA ILE A 59 8.17 -0.27 4.00
C ILE A 59 9.35 -1.21 3.68
N HIS A 60 9.07 -2.41 3.14
CA HIS A 60 10.09 -3.37 2.74
C HIS A 60 10.53 -3.23 1.28
N LEU A 61 9.84 -2.39 0.50
CA LEU A 61 10.15 -2.17 -0.91
C LEU A 61 11.07 -0.97 -1.07
N ASP A 62 12.10 -1.08 -1.90
CA ASP A 62 12.84 0.10 -2.38
C ASP A 62 11.94 1.03 -3.22
N GLY A 63 12.45 2.21 -3.56
CA GLY A 63 11.69 3.21 -4.33
C GLY A 63 11.08 2.65 -5.62
N PRO A 64 11.86 2.02 -6.52
CA PRO A 64 11.34 1.45 -7.75
C PRO A 64 10.26 0.38 -7.54
N ARG A 65 10.48 -0.59 -6.64
CA ARG A 65 9.48 -1.64 -6.37
C ARG A 65 8.23 -1.06 -5.72
N ARG A 66 8.37 -0.04 -4.85
CA ARG A 66 7.23 0.63 -4.23
C ARG A 66 6.40 1.41 -5.25
N ASN A 67 7.04 2.07 -6.21
CA ASN A 67 6.35 2.70 -7.34
C ASN A 67 5.60 1.65 -8.20
N ALA A 68 6.20 0.48 -8.44
CA ALA A 68 5.52 -0.63 -9.13
C ALA A 68 4.29 -1.14 -8.33
N ALA A 69 4.41 -1.29 -7.01
CA ALA A 69 3.27 -1.63 -6.16
C ALA A 69 2.14 -0.58 -6.24
N TYR A 70 2.47 0.72 -6.23
CA TYR A 70 1.47 1.78 -6.36
C TYR A 70 0.78 1.79 -7.72
N ALA A 71 1.50 1.50 -8.80
CA ALA A 71 0.91 1.30 -10.12
C ALA A 71 -0.06 0.11 -10.12
N GLU A 72 0.30 -1.00 -9.47
CA GLU A 72 -0.59 -2.16 -9.34
C GLU A 72 -1.80 -1.87 -8.45
N PHE A 73 -1.65 -1.09 -7.38
CA PHE A 73 -2.78 -0.64 -6.55
C PHE A 73 -3.78 0.16 -7.38
N ALA A 74 -3.29 1.11 -8.18
CA ALA A 74 -4.12 1.85 -9.11
C ALA A 74 -4.76 0.94 -10.16
N ARG A 75 -4.02 -0.02 -10.72
CA ARG A 75 -4.51 -0.96 -11.72
C ARG A 75 -5.69 -1.78 -11.20
N VAL A 76 -5.57 -2.38 -10.03
CA VAL A 76 -6.57 -3.33 -9.47
C VAL A 76 -7.79 -2.63 -8.87
N LEU A 77 -7.64 -1.43 -8.31
CA LEU A 77 -8.76 -0.66 -7.77
C LEU A 77 -9.74 -0.28 -8.88
N ARG A 78 -11.05 -0.44 -8.68
CA ARG A 78 -12.04 0.21 -9.56
C ARG A 78 -11.90 1.73 -9.52
N GLN A 79 -12.38 2.42 -10.55
CA GLN A 79 -12.42 3.88 -10.53
C GLN A 79 -13.17 4.40 -9.29
N GLY A 80 -12.60 5.40 -8.62
CA GLY A 80 -13.14 5.93 -7.37
C GLY A 80 -13.01 5.00 -6.16
N GLY A 81 -12.38 3.81 -6.29
CA GLY A 81 -12.00 2.94 -5.19
C GLY A 81 -10.86 3.54 -4.35
N HIS A 82 -10.68 3.04 -3.14
CA HIS A 82 -9.74 3.63 -2.16
C HIS A 82 -8.63 2.66 -1.75
N ALA A 83 -7.43 3.17 -1.49
CA ALA A 83 -6.41 2.44 -0.75
C ALA A 83 -6.14 3.14 0.57
N LEU A 84 -5.99 2.37 1.64
CA LEU A 84 -5.53 2.85 2.94
C LEU A 84 -4.19 2.20 3.26
N LEU A 85 -3.15 3.03 3.29
CA LEU A 85 -1.78 2.63 3.54
C LEU A 85 -1.37 3.11 4.93
N GLY A 86 -0.59 2.31 5.65
CA GLY A 86 0.02 2.71 6.92
C GLY A 86 1.49 2.31 6.95
N PHE A 87 2.35 3.21 7.41
CA PHE A 87 3.79 3.01 7.41
C PHE A 87 4.46 3.79 8.55
N HIS A 88 5.71 3.41 8.85
CA HIS A 88 6.58 4.12 9.79
C HIS A 88 7.22 5.32 9.10
N THR A 89 7.38 6.43 9.81
CA THR A 89 7.97 7.67 9.27
C THR A 89 9.28 8.04 9.92
N SER A 90 9.42 7.82 11.22
CA SER A 90 10.66 8.06 11.96
C SER A 90 10.65 7.28 13.27
N ASP A 91 11.82 7.07 13.85
CA ASP A 91 12.01 6.61 15.22
C ASP A 91 13.17 7.40 15.86
N THR A 92 13.67 6.95 17.01
CA THR A 92 14.75 7.62 17.73
C THR A 92 16.02 7.79 16.90
N ASP A 93 16.34 6.82 16.04
CA ASP A 93 17.63 6.72 15.36
C ASP A 93 17.52 6.91 13.83
N THR A 94 16.30 6.90 13.28
CA THR A 94 16.04 6.90 11.84
C THR A 94 15.05 7.99 11.44
N GLN A 95 15.46 8.85 10.53
CA GLN A 95 14.64 9.98 10.03
C GLN A 95 13.75 9.57 8.85
N PRO A 96 12.74 10.38 8.48
CA PRO A 96 11.94 10.14 7.28
C PRO A 96 12.79 10.06 6.02
N GLY A 97 12.46 9.11 5.14
CA GLY A 97 13.20 8.80 3.92
C GLY A 97 14.42 7.88 4.13
N GLN A 98 14.79 7.57 5.37
CA GLN A 98 15.90 6.67 5.67
C GLN A 98 15.45 5.22 5.85
N ALA A 99 16.43 4.33 5.98
CA ALA A 99 16.20 2.90 6.18
C ALA A 99 17.16 2.36 7.24
N LYS A 100 16.72 1.29 7.91
CA LYS A 100 17.55 0.50 8.82
C LYS A 100 17.45 -0.97 8.45
N THR A 101 18.56 -1.68 8.54
CA THR A 101 18.61 -3.13 8.29
C THR A 101 18.82 -3.85 9.60
N LEU A 102 17.97 -4.82 9.88
CA LEU A 102 18.15 -5.75 10.97
C LEU A 102 18.86 -6.98 10.45
N THR A 103 19.87 -7.42 11.20
CA THR A 103 20.62 -8.67 10.97
C THR A 103 20.24 -9.78 11.94
N ASP A 104 19.57 -9.42 13.04
CA ASP A 104 18.98 -10.34 14.00
C ASP A 104 17.57 -9.86 14.35
N TRP A 105 16.63 -10.79 14.45
CA TRP A 105 15.30 -10.53 14.96
C TRP A 105 14.73 -11.75 15.65
N TRP A 106 14.41 -11.61 16.95
CA TRP A 106 13.95 -12.71 17.81
C TRP A 106 14.96 -13.86 17.92
N ASP A 107 16.23 -13.51 18.10
CA ASP A 107 17.35 -14.47 18.19
C ASP A 107 17.47 -15.34 16.93
N GLN A 108 16.99 -14.82 15.79
CA GLN A 108 17.11 -15.44 14.49
C GLN A 108 17.87 -14.50 13.55
N PRO A 109 18.86 -15.02 12.80
CA PRO A 109 19.53 -14.23 11.78
C PRO A 109 18.50 -13.86 10.71
N VAL A 110 18.47 -12.58 10.35
CA VAL A 110 17.62 -12.04 9.29
C VAL A 110 18.43 -11.11 8.38
N ASP A 111 17.91 -10.84 7.19
CA ASP A 111 18.34 -9.72 6.37
C ASP A 111 17.08 -8.93 6.02
N LEU A 112 16.74 -7.99 6.90
CA LEU A 112 15.46 -7.28 6.80
C LEU A 112 15.64 -5.77 6.87
N THR A 113 15.38 -5.11 5.75
CA THR A 113 15.34 -3.65 5.68
C THR A 113 13.96 -3.12 6.02
N PHE A 114 13.90 -2.19 6.97
CA PHE A 114 12.76 -1.33 7.24
C PHE A 114 13.05 0.06 6.69
N ARG A 115 12.16 0.57 5.84
CA ARG A 115 12.24 1.94 5.34
C ARG A 115 11.22 2.80 6.07
N LEU A 116 11.70 3.88 6.66
CA LEU A 116 10.86 4.86 7.34
C LEU A 116 10.56 5.94 6.30
N LEU A 117 9.31 5.96 5.85
CA LEU A 117 8.94 6.66 4.63
C LEU A 117 8.58 8.13 4.92
N ASP A 118 8.96 9.02 4.02
CA ASP A 118 8.50 10.41 4.04
C ASP A 118 7.07 10.47 3.46
N PRO A 119 6.05 10.84 4.26
CA PRO A 119 4.67 10.88 3.78
C PRO A 119 4.44 11.81 2.59
N ALA A 120 5.22 12.90 2.45
CA ALA A 120 5.10 13.81 1.31
C ALA A 120 5.60 13.15 0.02
N ALA A 121 6.76 12.47 0.09
CA ALA A 121 7.30 11.71 -1.04
C ALA A 121 6.35 10.57 -1.46
N GLU A 122 5.81 9.83 -0.49
CA GLU A 122 4.86 8.74 -0.76
C GLU A 122 3.55 9.26 -1.36
N THR A 123 3.05 10.40 -0.88
CA THR A 123 1.87 11.06 -1.46
C THR A 123 2.11 11.44 -2.93
N ALA A 124 3.27 12.00 -3.25
CA ALA A 124 3.62 12.37 -4.62
C ALA A 124 3.76 11.14 -5.53
N ALA A 125 4.37 10.05 -5.04
CA ALA A 125 4.50 8.80 -5.79
C ALA A 125 3.14 8.13 -6.05
N LEU A 126 2.25 8.13 -5.06
CA LEU A 126 0.87 7.64 -5.21
C LEU A 126 0.10 8.47 -6.25
N ALA A 127 0.23 9.80 -6.21
CA ALA A 127 -0.39 10.69 -7.19
C ALA A 127 0.11 10.41 -8.63
N GLN A 128 1.42 10.16 -8.81
CA GLN A 128 1.97 9.76 -10.11
C GLN A 128 1.38 8.44 -10.63
N ALA A 129 0.97 7.54 -9.73
CA ALA A 129 0.27 6.30 -10.08
C ALA A 129 -1.24 6.49 -10.35
N GLY A 130 -1.78 7.71 -10.20
CA GLY A 130 -3.22 7.98 -10.34
C GLY A 130 -4.04 7.68 -9.08
N LEU A 131 -3.40 7.80 -7.91
CA LEU A 131 -4.02 7.68 -6.59
C LEU A 131 -3.93 9.01 -5.85
N ASP A 132 -5.02 9.76 -5.83
CA ASP A 132 -5.07 11.09 -5.20
C ASP A 132 -5.23 10.97 -3.69
N LEU A 133 -4.55 11.83 -2.94
CA LEU A 133 -4.72 11.92 -1.49
C LEU A 133 -6.14 12.39 -1.14
N VAL A 134 -6.80 11.62 -0.27
CA VAL A 134 -8.08 12.00 0.35
C VAL A 134 -7.86 12.51 1.76
N ALA A 135 -7.09 11.77 2.55
CA ALA A 135 -6.79 12.14 3.92
C ALA A 135 -5.44 11.57 4.37
N ARG A 136 -4.80 12.28 5.29
CA ARG A 136 -3.63 11.82 6.03
C ARG A 136 -3.90 11.89 7.53
N LEU A 137 -3.54 10.83 8.24
CA LEU A 137 -3.50 10.80 9.69
C LEU A 137 -2.09 10.46 10.14
N ASP A 138 -1.51 11.33 10.96
CA ASP A 138 -0.24 11.06 11.63
C ASP A 138 -0.51 10.70 13.09
N ARG A 139 0.24 9.73 13.62
CA ARG A 139 0.12 9.35 15.02
C ARG A 139 1.46 9.03 15.66
N THR A 140 1.52 9.35 16.94
CA THR A 140 2.56 8.89 17.85
C THR A 140 2.41 7.39 18.14
N PRO A 141 3.48 6.71 18.57
CA PRO A 141 3.40 5.31 18.96
C PRO A 141 2.60 5.14 20.26
N HIS A 142 1.93 3.99 20.38
CA HIS A 142 1.35 3.57 21.65
C HIS A 142 2.45 3.00 22.56
N THR A 143 2.60 3.58 23.74
CA THR A 143 3.62 3.16 24.71
C THR A 143 3.44 1.69 25.10
N ALA A 144 4.54 0.96 25.22
CA ALA A 144 4.65 -0.43 25.70
C ALA A 144 4.01 -1.55 24.85
N VAL A 145 3.20 -1.23 23.83
CA VAL A 145 2.50 -2.25 23.02
C VAL A 145 3.05 -2.41 21.60
N GLU A 146 3.84 -1.46 21.14
CA GLU A 146 4.40 -1.46 19.79
C GLU A 146 5.78 -0.80 19.72
N HIS A 147 6.47 -1.02 18.60
CA HIS A 147 7.74 -0.34 18.32
C HIS A 147 7.55 1.20 18.34
N PRO A 148 8.41 1.96 19.06
CA PRO A 148 8.26 3.40 19.30
C PRO A 148 8.65 4.24 18.08
N SER A 149 7.91 4.09 16.99
CA SER A 149 8.05 4.86 15.74
C SER A 149 6.87 5.81 15.55
N GLN A 150 7.10 6.98 14.98
CA GLN A 150 6.06 7.80 14.37
C GLN A 150 5.46 7.09 13.15
N ARG A 151 4.17 7.31 12.89
CA ARG A 151 3.42 6.62 11.82
C ARG A 151 2.52 7.57 11.06
N SER A 152 2.35 7.28 9.78
CA SER A 152 1.40 7.95 8.90
C SER A 152 0.48 6.95 8.23
N TYR A 153 -0.74 7.42 8.00
CA TYR A 153 -1.80 6.70 7.33
C TYR A 153 -2.30 7.54 6.17
N LEU A 154 -2.20 7.03 4.94
CA LEU A 154 -2.66 7.72 3.75
C LEU A 154 -3.90 7.01 3.22
N LEU A 155 -5.03 7.71 3.25
CA LEU A 155 -6.21 7.32 2.48
C LEU A 155 -6.11 7.99 1.12
N VAL A 156 -6.02 7.18 0.07
CA VAL A 156 -5.97 7.64 -1.32
C VAL A 156 -7.11 7.07 -2.12
N ARG A 157 -7.46 7.72 -3.22
CA ARG A 157 -8.55 7.34 -4.12
C ARG A 157 -8.06 7.27 -5.55
N ARG A 158 -8.44 6.21 -6.27
CA ARG A 158 -8.18 6.11 -7.72
C ARG A 158 -8.94 7.21 -8.45
N SER A 159 -8.21 8.09 -9.11
CA SER A 159 -8.76 9.21 -9.88
C SER A 159 -9.71 8.69 -10.97
N ALA A 160 -10.74 9.47 -11.29
CA ALA A 160 -11.50 9.25 -12.52
C ALA A 160 -10.57 9.56 -13.72
N PRO A 161 -10.71 8.86 -14.86
CA PRO A 161 -10.04 9.26 -16.08
C PRO A 161 -10.42 10.71 -16.39
N ASP A 162 -9.41 11.57 -16.52
CA ASP A 162 -9.64 12.97 -16.84
C ASP A 162 -10.19 13.07 -18.27
N LEU A 163 -11.52 13.13 -18.40
CA LEU A 163 -12.22 13.27 -19.69
C LEU A 163 -11.83 14.56 -20.41
N ARG A 164 -11.29 15.57 -19.70
CA ARG A 164 -10.87 16.85 -20.29
C ARG A 164 -9.59 16.73 -21.11
N ARG A 165 -8.65 15.85 -20.72
CA ARG A 165 -7.41 15.59 -21.49
C ARG A 165 -7.63 14.90 -22.84
N ARG A 166 -8.74 14.17 -22.99
CA ARG A 166 -9.08 13.45 -24.23
C ARG A 166 -9.67 14.36 -25.31
N LEU A 167 -10.28 15.48 -24.94
CA LEU A 167 -10.92 16.41 -25.88
C LEU A 167 -9.96 17.45 -26.47
N THR A 168 -8.81 17.68 -25.84
CA THR A 168 -7.77 18.58 -26.36
C THR A 168 -6.84 17.92 -27.38
N ALA A 169 -6.80 16.58 -27.46
CA ALA A 169 -5.94 15.86 -28.39
C ALA A 169 -6.51 15.72 -29.82
N THR A 170 -7.78 16.05 -30.05
CA THR A 170 -8.48 15.86 -31.34
C THR A 170 -8.67 17.12 -32.18
N ARG A 171 -8.06 18.26 -31.79
CA ARG A 171 -8.11 19.49 -32.61
C ARG A 171 -6.77 19.75 -33.28
N HIS A 172 -6.48 19.02 -34.36
CA HIS A 172 -5.51 19.44 -35.35
C HIS A 172 -6.28 19.96 -36.56
N PRO A 173 -6.20 21.25 -36.92
CA PRO A 173 -6.82 21.76 -38.14
C PRO A 173 -5.96 21.34 -39.34
N THR A 174 -6.58 20.71 -40.33
CA THR A 174 -6.01 20.54 -41.67
C THR A 174 -5.79 21.92 -42.29
N PRO A 175 -4.60 22.27 -42.79
CA PRO A 175 -4.39 23.51 -43.53
C PRO A 175 -5.01 23.39 -44.93
N CYS A 176 -5.56 24.52 -45.41
CA CYS A 176 -6.16 24.69 -46.72
C CYS A 176 -5.11 24.99 -47.78
#